data_AF-A0AAW0X7S9-F1
#
_entry.id   AF-A0AAW0X7S9-F1
#
_cell.length_a   1.000
_cell.length_b   1.000
_cell.length_c   1.000
_cell.angle_alpha   90.00
_cell.angle_beta   90.00
_cell.angle_gamma   90.00
#
_symmetry.space_group_name_H-M   'P 1'
#
loop_
_entity.id
_entity.type
_entity.pdbx_description
1 polymer ?
#
loop_
_entity_poly.entity_id
_entity_poly.type
_entity_poly.pdbx_seq_one_letter_code
_entity_poly.pdbx_strand_id
1 'polypeptide(L)'
;LSKLLNDTTHDDPVKLPYTCHQFDPNVTSAYLVSHEVINVTSLEQLPKPGLDCVSGWQYDTYHMFSTYTSEHDWVCSQAWRPYVVVTLFWIGNTVGSWLWGIISDTYGRRPTVVASLAVYGVAGLTSIFISNFYWFTVLRFLVGTSHHTVSHLPFVLVVEYCGLESRVVPLLTLMISYTVASILTPVLAYVVWD
;
A
#
# COMPACT_ATOMS: atom_id res chain seq x y z
N LEU A 1 -4.46 28.65 1.07
CA LEU A 1 -2.99 28.69 1.34
C LEU A 1 -2.56 29.80 2.30
N SER A 2 -3.37 30.84 2.59
CA SER A 2 -3.00 31.92 3.54
C SER A 2 -3.81 31.95 4.85
N LYS A 3 -4.64 30.94 5.12
CA LYS A 3 -5.52 30.90 6.33
C LYS A 3 -5.25 29.74 7.29
N LEU A 4 -4.19 28.97 7.08
CA LEU A 4 -3.77 27.87 7.99
C LEU A 4 -2.53 28.20 8.83
N LEU A 5 -2.09 29.48 8.86
CA LEU A 5 -0.87 29.92 9.55
C LEU A 5 -1.15 30.77 10.81
N ASN A 6 -2.34 30.68 11.42
CA ASN A 6 -2.71 31.58 12.51
C ASN A 6 -3.22 30.88 13.78
N ASP A 7 -2.83 29.63 13.99
CA ASP A 7 -3.15 28.91 15.23
C ASP A 7 -1.90 28.20 15.77
N THR A 8 -0.85 28.99 16.02
CA THR A 8 0.39 28.55 16.67
C THR A 8 0.57 29.31 17.98
N THR A 9 -0.16 28.90 19.01
CA THR A 9 0.16 29.22 20.42
C THR A 9 0.02 28.00 21.34
N HIS A 10 0.41 26.83 20.85
CA HIS A 10 0.84 25.72 21.68
C HIS A 10 2.01 25.05 20.93
N ASP A 11 3.16 25.02 21.59
CA ASP A 11 4.47 24.63 21.05
C ASP A 11 4.56 23.11 20.88
N ASP A 12 3.63 22.52 20.12
CA ASP A 12 3.72 21.16 19.63
C ASP A 12 4.48 21.22 18.29
N PRO A 13 5.70 20.66 18.19
CA PRO A 13 6.37 20.60 16.91
C PRO A 13 5.48 19.80 15.96
N VAL A 14 5.19 20.38 14.80
CA VAL A 14 4.52 19.72 13.68
C VAL A 14 5.27 18.41 13.39
N LYS A 15 4.76 17.29 13.94
CA LYS A 15 5.30 15.95 13.71
C LYS A 15 5.10 15.63 12.23
N LEU A 16 6.14 15.80 11.43
CA LEU A 16 6.14 15.24 10.09
C LEU A 16 6.07 13.71 10.21
N PRO A 17 5.26 13.02 9.39
CA PRO A 17 4.94 11.59 9.54
C PRO A 17 6.12 10.63 9.30
N TYR A 18 7.34 11.12 9.09
CA TYR A 18 8.52 10.31 8.74
C TYR A 18 9.59 10.23 9.84
N THR A 19 9.47 10.99 10.93
CA THR A 19 10.50 11.00 11.98
C THR A 19 10.14 10.03 13.09
N CYS A 20 10.71 8.83 13.04
CA CYS A 20 10.75 7.96 14.20
C CYS A 20 12.06 8.19 14.95
N HIS A 21 11.95 8.51 16.23
CA HIS A 21 13.09 8.67 17.11
C HIS A 21 12.95 7.64 18.23
N GLN A 22 13.98 6.83 18.42
CA GLN A 22 14.11 6.04 19.64
C GLN A 22 14.63 6.96 20.75
N PHE A 23 13.93 7.01 21.87
CA PHE A 23 14.46 7.63 23.09
C PHE A 23 15.45 6.67 23.76
N ASP A 24 16.52 7.20 24.32
CA ASP A 24 17.54 6.42 25.01
C ASP A 24 16.90 5.63 26.17
N PRO A 25 17.04 4.28 26.21
CA PRO A 25 16.39 3.45 27.22
C PRO A 25 16.72 3.84 28.67
N ASN A 26 17.92 4.37 28.93
CA ASN A 26 18.32 4.83 30.27
C ASN A 26 17.49 6.04 30.75
N VAL A 27 17.07 6.89 29.82
CA VAL A 27 16.25 8.07 30.10
C VAL A 27 14.81 7.63 30.35
N THR A 28 14.25 6.77 29.50
CA THR A 28 12.87 6.28 29.62
C THR A 28 12.66 5.44 30.88
N SER A 29 13.63 4.63 31.30
CA SER A 29 13.55 3.88 32.56
C SER A 29 13.56 4.78 33.80
N ALA A 30 14.24 5.93 33.75
CA ALA A 30 14.22 6.89 34.85
C ALA A 30 12.84 7.58 34.98
N TYR A 31 12.21 7.93 33.85
CA TYR A 31 10.86 8.51 33.81
C TYR A 31 9.75 7.57 34.33
N LEU A 32 9.89 6.25 34.17
CA LEU A 32 8.89 5.28 34.65
C LEU A 32 9.04 4.92 36.14
N VAL A 33 10.23 5.13 36.71
CA VAL A 33 10.53 4.81 38.11
C VAL A 33 10.22 5.98 39.04
N SER A 34 10.42 7.22 38.60
CA SER A 34 10.03 8.42 39.36
C SER A 34 8.79 9.05 38.73
N HIS A 35 7.62 8.91 39.36
CA HIS A 35 6.45 9.77 39.12
C HIS A 35 6.74 11.24 39.52
N GLU A 36 7.83 11.82 39.03
CA GLU A 36 8.30 13.15 39.38
C GLU A 36 8.66 13.89 38.10
N VAL A 37 7.98 15.02 37.91
CA VAL A 37 8.17 15.93 36.79
C VAL A 37 9.58 16.49 36.88
N ILE A 38 10.43 16.16 35.91
CA ILE A 38 11.78 16.73 35.83
C ILE A 38 11.66 18.24 35.57
N ASN A 39 12.27 19.03 36.45
CA ASN A 39 12.38 20.48 36.27
C ASN A 39 13.13 20.80 34.96
N VAL A 40 12.53 21.68 34.16
CA VAL A 40 12.82 22.02 32.76
C VAL A 40 14.26 22.52 32.51
N THR A 41 15.06 22.75 33.55
CA THR A 41 16.44 23.26 33.45
C THR A 41 17.49 22.20 33.12
N SER A 42 17.17 20.91 33.08
CA SER A 42 18.08 19.83 32.65
C SER A 42 17.82 19.34 31.21
N LEU A 43 17.07 20.09 30.40
CA LEU A 43 16.75 19.74 29.01
C LEU A 43 17.93 19.92 28.03
N GLU A 44 19.05 20.51 28.45
CA GLU A 44 20.26 20.66 27.62
C GLU A 44 21.03 19.34 27.42
N GLN A 45 20.65 18.27 28.13
CA GLN A 45 21.27 16.95 28.05
C GLN A 45 20.37 15.87 27.42
N LEU A 46 19.27 16.26 26.74
CA LEU A 46 18.52 15.29 25.93
C LEU A 46 19.43 14.77 24.80
N PRO A 47 19.65 13.45 24.68
CA PRO A 47 20.43 12.91 23.58
C PRO A 47 19.76 13.30 22.26
N LYS A 48 20.57 13.70 21.29
CA LYS A 48 20.11 14.11 19.96
C LYS A 48 19.14 13.07 19.40
N PRO A 49 17.97 13.49 18.87
CA PRO A 49 17.12 12.58 18.10
C PRO A 49 17.90 12.16 16.85
N GLY A 50 18.22 10.88 16.70
CA GLY A 50 18.96 10.45 15.50
C GLY A 50 19.63 9.08 15.50
N LEU A 51 19.30 8.15 16.40
CA LEU A 51 19.80 6.78 16.27
C LEU A 51 18.72 5.88 15.64
N ASP A 52 19.11 5.11 14.61
CA ASP A 52 18.29 4.02 14.09
C ASP A 52 18.04 2.99 15.20
N CYS A 53 16.83 2.40 15.24
CA CYS A 53 16.44 1.47 16.29
C CYS A 53 17.37 0.25 16.33
N VAL A 54 18.17 0.13 17.40
CA VAL A 54 19.16 -0.95 17.58
C VAL A 54 18.50 -2.24 18.09
N SER A 55 17.37 -2.12 18.78
CA SER A 55 16.65 -3.23 19.44
C SER A 55 15.54 -3.85 18.59
N GLY A 56 15.45 -3.52 17.30
CA GLY A 56 14.35 -3.93 16.42
C GLY A 56 13.04 -3.18 16.68
N TRP A 57 12.05 -3.37 15.80
CA TRP A 57 10.73 -2.75 15.93
C TRP A 57 9.76 -3.70 16.63
N GLN A 58 9.01 -3.18 17.60
CA GLN A 58 7.88 -3.89 18.20
C GLN A 58 6.61 -3.17 17.79
N TYR A 59 5.71 -3.91 17.14
CA TYR A 59 4.42 -3.41 16.71
C TYR A 59 3.35 -3.92 17.68
N ASP A 60 2.47 -3.02 18.12
CA ASP A 60 1.30 -3.42 18.90
C ASP A 60 0.28 -4.08 17.96
N THR A 61 0.15 -5.40 18.07
CA THR A 61 -0.78 -6.20 17.28
C THR A 61 -2.14 -6.38 17.95
N TYR A 62 -2.41 -5.74 19.10
CA TYR A 62 -3.66 -5.89 19.83
C TYR A 62 -4.88 -5.33 19.08
N HIS A 63 -4.68 -4.24 18.33
CA HIS A 63 -5.72 -3.60 17.53
C HIS A 63 -5.39 -3.50 16.02
N MET A 64 -4.16 -3.81 15.62
CA MET A 64 -3.69 -3.57 14.26
C MET A 64 -3.09 -4.85 13.65
N PHE A 65 -3.48 -5.14 12.41
CA PHE A 65 -3.00 -6.30 11.66
C PHE A 65 -1.52 -6.15 11.30
N SER A 66 -0.79 -7.27 11.30
CA SER A 66 0.54 -7.31 10.70
C SER A 66 0.41 -7.03 9.21
N THR A 67 1.03 -5.96 8.75
CA THR A 67 1.06 -5.61 7.34
C THR A 67 2.38 -6.06 6.73
N TYR A 68 2.43 -6.25 5.42
CA TYR A 68 3.68 -6.54 4.71
C TYR A 68 4.78 -5.49 4.99
N THR A 69 4.37 -4.24 5.29
CA THR A 69 5.30 -3.18 5.71
C THR A 69 5.81 -3.36 7.14
N SER A 70 4.98 -3.89 8.05
CA SER A 70 5.37 -4.20 9.44
C SER A 70 6.27 -5.44 9.51
N GLU A 71 5.98 -6.48 8.73
CA GLU A 71 6.80 -7.72 8.70
C GLU A 71 8.21 -7.49 8.17
N HIS A 72 8.38 -6.50 7.30
CA HIS A 72 9.67 -6.14 6.70
C HIS A 72 10.29 -4.87 7.29
N ASP A 73 9.76 -4.35 8.41
CA ASP A 73 10.26 -3.16 9.11
C ASP A 73 10.41 -1.92 8.19
N TRP A 74 9.48 -1.72 7.25
CA TRP A 74 9.47 -0.57 6.32
C TRP A 74 8.91 0.69 6.98
N VAL A 75 9.52 1.08 8.10
CA VAL A 75 9.17 2.26 8.88
C VAL A 75 10.34 3.25 8.87
N CYS A 76 10.05 4.50 9.18
CA CYS A 76 11.07 5.51 9.49
C CYS A 76 12.06 5.72 8.31
N SER A 77 13.34 5.37 8.47
CA SER A 77 14.35 5.46 7.40
C SER A 77 14.00 4.63 6.15
N GLN A 78 13.17 3.60 6.30
CA GLN A 78 12.72 2.73 5.21
C GLN A 78 11.25 2.94 4.80
N ALA A 79 10.57 3.96 5.34
CA ALA A 79 9.18 4.27 5.02
C ALA A 79 8.93 4.59 3.53
N TRP A 80 9.97 4.93 2.77
CA TRP A 80 9.88 5.22 1.34
C TRP A 80 9.58 3.98 0.47
N ARG A 81 9.92 2.77 0.94
CA ARG A 81 9.79 1.51 0.19
C ARG A 81 8.36 1.19 -0.26
N PRO A 82 7.33 1.21 0.60
CA PRO A 82 5.95 0.94 0.17
C PRO A 82 5.45 1.97 -0.86
N TYR A 83 5.84 3.24 -0.73
CA TYR A 83 5.48 4.27 -1.72
C TYR A 83 6.10 3.98 -3.09
N VAL A 84 7.34 3.51 -3.13
CA VAL A 84 7.99 3.10 -4.39
C VAL A 84 7.28 1.91 -5.02
N VAL A 85 6.86 0.91 -4.23
CA VAL A 85 6.08 -0.23 -4.75
C VAL A 85 4.75 0.23 -5.35
N VAL A 86 4.00 1.09 -4.66
CA VAL A 86 2.70 1.59 -5.15
C VAL A 86 2.88 2.47 -6.39
N THR A 87 3.86 3.36 -6.41
CA THR A 87 4.11 4.22 -7.58
C THR A 87 4.53 3.41 -8.79
N LEU A 88 5.43 2.42 -8.64
CA LEU A 88 5.82 1.52 -9.72
C LEU A 88 4.65 0.65 -10.20
N PHE A 89 3.76 0.22 -9.29
CA PHE A 89 2.53 -0.47 -9.67
C PHE A 89 1.67 0.39 -10.62
N TRP A 90 1.45 1.67 -10.30
CA TRP A 90 0.67 2.58 -11.14
C TRP A 90 1.36 2.94 -12.45
N ILE A 91 2.69 3.11 -12.45
CA ILE A 91 3.48 3.30 -13.68
C ILE A 91 3.35 2.06 -14.57
N GLY A 92 3.52 0.87 -13.99
CA GLY A 92 3.30 -0.40 -14.67
C GLY A 92 1.91 -0.50 -15.26
N ASN A 93 0.89 -0.06 -14.52
CA ASN A 93 -0.49 -0.01 -14.99
C ASN A 93 -0.67 0.91 -16.21
N THR A 94 -0.07 2.10 -16.20
CA THR A 94 -0.11 3.01 -17.35
C THR A 94 0.56 2.38 -18.57
N VAL A 95 1.79 1.89 -18.43
CA VAL A 95 2.54 1.28 -19.54
C VAL A 95 1.83 0.02 -20.05
N GLY A 96 1.36 -0.82 -19.13
CA GLY A 96 0.63 -2.04 -19.42
C GLY A 96 -0.66 -1.78 -20.17
N SER A 97 -1.43 -0.75 -19.80
CA SER A 97 -2.67 -0.42 -20.49
C SER A 97 -2.45 -0.08 -21.97
N TRP A 98 -1.33 0.57 -22.30
CA TRP A 98 -0.93 0.86 -23.69
C TRP A 98 -0.52 -0.42 -24.43
N LEU A 99 0.34 -1.24 -23.81
CA LEU A 99 0.84 -2.48 -24.42
C LEU A 99 -0.31 -3.48 -24.66
N TRP A 100 -1.11 -3.73 -23.63
CA TRP A 100 -2.25 -4.64 -23.72
C TRP A 100 -3.36 -4.11 -24.62
N GLY A 101 -3.50 -2.78 -24.76
CA GLY A 101 -4.39 -2.17 -25.75
C GLY A 101 -3.98 -2.53 -27.17
N ILE A 102 -2.70 -2.36 -27.53
CA ILE A 102 -2.18 -2.76 -28.85
C ILE A 102 -2.35 -4.26 -29.07
N ILE A 103 -1.98 -5.09 -28.09
CA ILE A 103 -2.11 -6.55 -28.17
C ILE A 103 -3.57 -6.98 -28.36
N SER A 104 -4.49 -6.32 -27.67
CA SER A 104 -5.94 -6.54 -27.79
C SER A 104 -6.43 -6.29 -29.20
N ASP A 105 -5.94 -5.22 -29.84
CA ASP A 105 -6.39 -4.84 -31.17
C ASP A 105 -5.74 -5.71 -32.26
N THR A 106 -4.51 -6.21 -32.05
CA THR A 106 -3.81 -7.05 -33.04
C THR A 106 -4.11 -8.55 -32.94
N TYR A 107 -4.15 -9.11 -31.73
CA TYR A 107 -4.36 -10.55 -31.49
C TYR A 107 -5.82 -10.89 -31.13
N GLY A 108 -6.65 -9.86 -30.96
CA GLY A 108 -8.04 -9.97 -30.55
C GLY A 108 -8.23 -9.83 -29.04
N ARG A 109 -9.39 -9.30 -28.64
CA ARG A 109 -9.71 -8.99 -27.23
C ARG A 109 -9.80 -10.22 -26.33
N ARG A 110 -10.44 -11.30 -26.78
CA ARG A 110 -10.67 -12.52 -25.97
C ARG A 110 -9.37 -13.21 -25.50
N PRO A 111 -8.39 -13.54 -26.38
CA PRO A 111 -7.13 -14.13 -25.92
C PRO A 111 -6.34 -13.16 -25.03
N THR A 112 -6.45 -11.86 -25.28
CA THR A 112 -5.79 -10.82 -24.48
C THR A 112 -6.31 -10.77 -23.04
N VAL A 113 -7.62 -10.93 -22.83
CA VAL A 113 -8.20 -11.03 -21.48
C VAL A 113 -7.65 -12.24 -20.73
N VAL A 114 -7.59 -13.41 -21.38
CA VAL A 114 -7.08 -14.63 -20.74
C VAL A 114 -5.60 -14.52 -20.43
N ALA A 115 -4.79 -13.99 -21.35
CA ALA A 115 -3.36 -13.80 -21.17
C ALA A 115 -3.05 -12.81 -20.04
N SER A 116 -3.75 -11.66 -20.01
CA SER A 116 -3.57 -10.67 -18.95
C SER A 116 -4.02 -11.20 -17.58
N LEU A 117 -5.09 -12.00 -17.52
CA LEU A 117 -5.51 -12.67 -16.28
C LEU A 117 -4.46 -13.67 -15.79
N ALA A 118 -3.87 -14.45 -16.69
CA ALA A 118 -2.80 -15.39 -16.34
C ALA A 118 -1.57 -14.66 -15.78
N VAL A 119 -1.13 -13.57 -16.44
CA VAL A 119 -0.02 -12.74 -15.95
C VAL A 119 -0.34 -12.14 -14.58
N TYR A 120 -1.54 -11.57 -14.41
CA TYR A 120 -1.98 -10.99 -13.14
C TYR A 120 -1.98 -12.02 -12.00
N GLY A 121 -2.58 -13.20 -12.25
CA GLY A 121 -2.68 -14.26 -11.25
C GLY A 121 -1.33 -14.88 -10.90
N VAL A 122 -0.51 -15.25 -11.90
CA VAL A 122 0.80 -15.87 -11.66
C VAL A 122 1.75 -14.90 -10.97
N ALA A 123 1.85 -13.65 -11.44
CA ALA A 123 2.72 -12.65 -10.80
C ALA A 123 2.24 -12.30 -9.39
N GLY A 124 0.92 -12.21 -9.18
CA GLY A 124 0.32 -11.95 -7.86
C GLY A 124 0.61 -13.07 -6.86
N LEU A 125 0.36 -14.33 -7.24
CA LEU A 125 0.63 -15.49 -6.39
C LEU A 125 2.13 -15.65 -6.10
N THR A 126 2.98 -15.45 -7.11
CA THR A 126 4.44 -15.52 -6.93
C THR A 126 4.93 -14.46 -5.94
N SER A 127 4.28 -13.29 -5.89
CA SER A 127 4.70 -12.20 -5.00
C SER A 127 4.58 -12.53 -3.51
N ILE A 128 3.76 -13.53 -3.14
CA ILE A 128 3.60 -14.00 -1.75
C ILE A 128 4.87 -14.70 -1.26
N PHE A 129 5.56 -15.43 -2.13
CA PHE A 129 6.74 -16.22 -1.77
C PHE A 129 8.04 -15.41 -1.79
N ILE A 130 8.00 -14.15 -2.24
CA ILE A 130 9.21 -13.33 -2.38
C ILE A 130 9.37 -12.40 -1.17
N SER A 131 10.46 -12.60 -0.44
CA SER A 131 10.90 -11.71 0.64
C SER A 131 11.93 -10.65 0.21
N ASN A 132 12.45 -10.75 -1.03
CA ASN A 132 13.40 -9.77 -1.56
C ASN A 132 12.67 -8.55 -2.14
N PHE A 133 12.98 -7.36 -1.62
CA PHE A 133 12.36 -6.09 -2.02
C PHE A 133 12.37 -5.84 -3.54
N TYR A 134 13.49 -6.10 -4.22
CA TYR A 134 13.60 -5.80 -5.65
C TYR A 134 12.71 -6.71 -6.48
N TRP A 135 12.76 -8.02 -6.21
CA TRP A 135 11.93 -9.01 -6.91
C TRP A 135 10.44 -8.82 -6.61
N PHE A 136 10.10 -8.52 -5.37
CA PHE A 136 8.73 -8.18 -4.98
C PHE A 136 8.22 -6.96 -5.77
N THR A 137 9.04 -5.92 -5.88
CA THR A 137 8.70 -4.70 -6.63
C THR A 137 8.51 -4.98 -8.13
N VAL A 138 9.37 -5.80 -8.74
CA VAL A 138 9.24 -6.21 -10.15
C VAL A 138 7.95 -7.00 -10.37
N LEU A 139 7.62 -7.95 -9.48
CA LEU A 139 6.36 -8.68 -9.57
C LEU A 139 5.15 -7.75 -9.42
N ARG A 140 5.19 -6.81 -8.48
CA ARG A 140 4.11 -5.82 -8.32
C ARG A 140 3.98 -4.91 -9.54
N PHE A 141 5.08 -4.53 -10.17
CA PHE A 141 5.05 -3.84 -11.46
C PHE A 141 4.34 -4.68 -12.53
N LEU A 142 4.68 -5.97 -12.66
CA LEU A 142 4.04 -6.89 -13.61
C LEU A 142 2.53 -7.06 -13.34
N VAL A 143 2.13 -7.23 -12.08
CA VAL A 143 0.72 -7.24 -11.67
C VAL A 143 0.04 -5.92 -12.08
N GLY A 144 0.71 -4.80 -11.86
CA GLY A 144 0.27 -3.48 -12.29
C GLY A 144 -0.02 -3.43 -13.79
N THR A 145 0.86 -3.98 -14.64
CA THR A 145 0.67 -3.97 -16.10
C THR A 145 -0.64 -4.60 -16.56
N SER A 146 -1.12 -5.63 -15.85
CA SER A 146 -2.34 -6.36 -16.21
C SER A 146 -3.58 -5.89 -15.45
N HIS A 147 -3.44 -5.11 -14.37
CA HIS A 147 -4.53 -4.74 -13.48
C HIS A 147 -5.68 -4.01 -14.19
N HIS A 148 -5.39 -2.94 -14.94
CA HIS A 148 -6.41 -2.20 -15.68
C HIS A 148 -6.98 -3.02 -16.84
N THR A 149 -6.15 -3.81 -17.52
CA THR A 149 -6.55 -4.68 -18.64
C THR A 149 -7.58 -5.72 -18.21
N VAL A 150 -7.33 -6.43 -17.10
CA VAL A 150 -8.20 -7.48 -16.57
C VAL A 150 -9.55 -6.92 -16.13
N SER A 151 -9.57 -5.69 -15.60
CA SER A 151 -10.81 -5.04 -15.18
C SER A 151 -11.58 -4.40 -16.35
N HIS A 152 -10.92 -3.80 -17.34
CA HIS A 152 -11.58 -2.97 -18.36
C HIS A 152 -11.87 -3.69 -19.68
N LEU A 153 -11.02 -4.62 -20.13
CA LEU A 153 -11.27 -5.37 -21.37
C LEU A 153 -12.54 -6.25 -21.34
N PRO A 154 -13.03 -6.76 -20.19
CA PRO A 154 -14.33 -7.42 -20.16
C PRO A 154 -15.51 -6.49 -20.48
N PHE A 155 -15.46 -5.20 -20.10
CA PHE A 155 -16.53 -4.24 -20.45
C PHE A 155 -16.59 -4.01 -21.97
N VAL A 156 -15.42 -3.73 -22.54
CA VAL A 156 -14.96 -4.21 -23.86
C VAL A 156 -15.85 -5.22 -24.57
N LEU A 157 -15.55 -6.47 -24.23
CA LEU A 157 -16.19 -7.66 -24.78
C LEU A 157 -17.70 -7.63 -24.61
N VAL A 158 -18.22 -7.24 -23.44
CA VAL A 158 -19.68 -7.20 -23.22
C VAL A 158 -20.37 -6.26 -24.21
N VAL A 159 -19.81 -5.08 -24.49
CA VAL A 159 -20.41 -4.15 -25.47
C VAL A 159 -20.36 -4.70 -26.90
N GLU A 160 -19.33 -5.48 -27.24
CA GLU A 160 -19.19 -6.10 -28.56
C GLU A 160 -20.08 -7.33 -28.74
N TYR A 161 -20.29 -8.12 -27.68
CA TYR A 161 -21.11 -9.33 -27.70
C TYR A 161 -22.60 -9.06 -27.49
N CYS A 162 -22.96 -7.98 -26.79
CA CYS A 162 -24.36 -7.65 -26.50
C CYS A 162 -24.91 -6.60 -27.48
N GLY A 163 -26.17 -6.78 -27.87
CA GLY A 163 -26.91 -5.76 -28.63
C GLY A 163 -27.16 -4.49 -27.82
N LEU A 164 -27.51 -3.39 -28.51
CA LEU A 164 -27.72 -2.06 -27.91
C LEU A 164 -28.73 -2.05 -26.75
N GLU A 165 -29.77 -2.88 -26.84
CA GLU A 165 -30.87 -2.91 -25.85
C GLU A 165 -30.55 -3.77 -24.63
N SER A 166 -29.71 -4.80 -24.76
CA SER A 166 -29.45 -5.78 -23.69
C SER A 166 -28.11 -5.62 -22.98
N ARG A 167 -27.24 -4.70 -23.43
CA ARG A 167 -25.90 -4.50 -22.85
C ARG A 167 -25.88 -3.89 -21.44
N VAL A 168 -26.96 -3.22 -21.01
CA VAL A 168 -26.97 -2.50 -19.72
C VAL A 168 -26.85 -3.46 -18.53
N VAL A 169 -27.62 -4.55 -18.53
CA VAL A 169 -27.62 -5.55 -17.43
C VAL A 169 -26.23 -6.15 -17.20
N PRO A 170 -25.54 -6.75 -18.19
CA PRO A 170 -24.23 -7.35 -17.97
C PRO A 170 -23.15 -6.33 -17.60
N LEU A 171 -23.21 -5.10 -18.13
CA LEU A 171 -22.29 -4.02 -17.72
C LEU A 171 -22.48 -3.65 -16.24
N LEU A 172 -23.72 -3.53 -15.78
CA LEU A 172 -24.02 -3.28 -14.37
C LEU A 172 -23.58 -4.44 -13.48
N THR A 173 -23.78 -5.69 -13.91
CA THR A 173 -23.31 -6.86 -13.17
C THR A 173 -21.79 -6.82 -12.97
N LEU A 174 -21.02 -6.45 -14.00
CA LEU A 174 -19.57 -6.30 -13.88
C LEU A 174 -19.18 -5.19 -12.88
N MET A 175 -19.84 -4.03 -12.92
CA MET A 175 -19.56 -2.95 -11.97
C MET A 175 -19.88 -3.35 -10.51
N ILE A 176 -21.04 -3.98 -10.30
CA ILE A 176 -21.45 -4.44 -8.96
C ILE A 176 -20.48 -5.51 -8.45
N SER A 177 -20.02 -6.41 -9.33
CA SER A 177 -19.08 -7.47 -8.95
C SER A 177 -17.77 -6.92 -8.38
N TYR A 178 -17.26 -5.81 -8.93
CA TYR A 178 -16.07 -5.14 -8.42
C TYR A 178 -16.28 -4.58 -7.02
N THR A 179 -17.40 -3.88 -6.81
CA THR A 179 -17.76 -3.33 -5.50
C THR A 179 -17.91 -4.43 -4.46
N VAL A 180 -18.62 -5.51 -4.78
CA VAL A 180 -18.78 -6.67 -3.89
C VAL A 180 -17.43 -7.29 -3.54
N ALA A 181 -16.54 -7.49 -4.53
CA ALA A 181 -15.21 -8.01 -4.29
C ALA A 181 -14.37 -7.08 -3.38
N SER A 182 -14.47 -5.76 -3.58
CA SER A 182 -13.75 -4.77 -2.75
C SER A 182 -14.21 -4.74 -1.30
N ILE A 183 -15.50 -4.96 -1.04
CA ILE A 183 -16.07 -5.08 0.32
C ILE A 183 -15.68 -6.42 0.95
N LEU A 184 -15.69 -7.49 0.15
CA LEU A 184 -15.36 -8.83 0.63
C LEU A 184 -13.88 -8.99 0.99
N THR A 185 -12.97 -8.31 0.28
CA THR A 185 -11.51 -8.41 0.49
C THR A 185 -11.07 -8.14 1.94
N PRO A 186 -11.42 -7.00 2.58
CA PRO A 186 -11.05 -6.75 3.98
C PRO A 186 -11.77 -7.69 4.96
N VAL A 187 -12.98 -8.15 4.65
CA VAL A 187 -13.70 -9.14 5.47
C VAL A 187 -12.95 -10.48 5.47
N LEU A 188 -12.49 -10.94 4.30
CA LEU A 188 -11.67 -12.14 4.20
C LEU A 188 -10.33 -11.97 4.92
N ALA A 189 -9.68 -10.81 4.79
CA ALA A 189 -8.44 -10.51 5.51
C ALA A 189 -8.63 -10.57 7.03
N TYR A 190 -9.78 -10.10 7.55
CA TYR A 190 -10.11 -10.20 8.96
C TYR A 190 -10.36 -11.64 9.42
N VAL A 191 -11.00 -12.48 8.59
CA VAL A 191 -11.31 -13.88 8.95
C VAL A 191 -10.07 -14.78 8.87
N VAL A 192 -9.14 -14.51 7.96
CA VAL A 192 -7.90 -15.28 7.78
C VAL A 192 -6.82 -14.88 8.80
N TRP A 193 -7.06 -13.84 9.60
CA TRP A 193 -6.16 -13.40 10.66
C TRP A 193 -6.20 -14.39 11.83
N ASP A 194 -5.32 -15.39 11.78
CA ASP A 194 -4.97 -16.34 12.84
C ASP A 194 -3.46 -16.63 12.79
#